data_AF-A0A964PEL5-F1
#
_entry.id   AF-A0A964PEL5-F1
#
_cell.length_a   1.000
_cell.length_b   1.000
_cell.length_c   1.000
_cell.angle_alpha   90.00
_cell.angle_beta   90.00
_cell.angle_gamma   90.00
#
_symmetry.space_group_name_H-M   'P 1'
#
loop_
_entity.id
_entity.type
_entity.pdbx_description
1 polymer ?
#
loop_
_entity_poly.entity_id
_entity_poly.type
_entity_poly.pdbx_seq_one_letter_code
_entity_poly.pdbx_strand_id
1 'polypeptide(L)'
;MGYEPLWPDGAPVAVGLNAFCKHGQRLLGLTRHLAGCQEKLIKLICLPLSGRDDNLNRIPGYRVRRFYLQRTGTMGRLHFMDGTPTVATFELDQDDPRVINWVGLNLLDDGDALWFDLAAVEVNTAIAPTRPRLQAVGV
;
A
#
# COMPACT_ATOMS: atom_id res chain seq x y z
N MET A 1 3.14 20.81 8.69
CA MET A 1 2.89 20.81 7.24
C MET A 1 2.85 19.38 6.77
N GLY A 2 1.82 18.99 6.02
CA GLY A 2 1.66 17.63 5.53
C GLY A 2 0.75 17.63 4.32
N TYR A 3 0.93 16.65 3.45
CA TYR A 3 0.09 16.48 2.28
C TYR A 3 -1.22 15.81 2.68
N GLU A 4 -2.32 16.23 2.07
CA GLU A 4 -3.61 15.58 2.15
C GLU A 4 -3.79 14.68 0.92
N PRO A 5 -3.94 13.35 1.10
CA PRO A 5 -4.19 12.45 0.01
C PRO A 5 -5.65 12.56 -0.42
N LEU A 6 -5.86 12.91 -1.68
CA LEU A 6 -7.16 12.97 -2.34
C LEU A 6 -7.15 12.01 -3.53
N TRP A 7 -8.34 11.52 -3.87
CA TRP A 7 -8.58 10.90 -5.16
C TRP A 7 -8.41 11.93 -6.29
N PRO A 8 -8.21 11.49 -7.55
CA PRO A 8 -8.09 12.41 -8.69
C PRO A 8 -9.30 13.33 -8.90
N ASP A 9 -10.47 12.92 -8.41
CA ASP A 9 -11.71 13.71 -8.42
C ASP A 9 -11.83 14.68 -7.22
N GLY A 10 -10.82 14.72 -6.34
CA GLY A 10 -10.79 15.56 -5.14
C GLY A 10 -11.46 14.95 -3.91
N ALA A 11 -12.07 13.76 -4.01
CA ALA A 11 -12.67 13.12 -2.84
C ALA A 11 -11.59 12.69 -1.83
N PRO A 12 -11.87 12.72 -0.51
CA PRO A 12 -10.95 12.21 0.49
C PRO A 12 -10.65 10.73 0.27
N VAL A 13 -9.38 10.33 0.40
CA VAL A 13 -9.04 8.91 0.43
C VAL A 13 -9.39 8.32 1.81
N ALA A 14 -9.79 7.04 1.83
CA ALA A 14 -10.11 6.27 3.04
C ALA A 14 -9.16 6.56 4.21
N VAL A 15 -9.70 6.59 5.43
CA VAL A 15 -9.01 7.04 6.66
C VAL A 15 -7.69 6.30 6.89
N GLY A 16 -7.68 4.98 6.64
CA GLY A 16 -6.50 4.13 6.74
C GLY A 16 -5.34 4.57 5.85
N LEU A 17 -5.63 4.94 4.60
CA LEU A 17 -4.61 5.39 3.65
C LEU A 17 -4.13 6.81 3.98
N ASN A 18 -4.98 7.66 4.57
CA ASN A 18 -4.58 9.00 5.00
C ASN A 18 -3.51 8.94 6.09
N ALA A 19 -3.76 8.15 7.14
CA ALA A 19 -2.79 7.93 8.22
C ALA A 19 -1.49 7.31 7.69
N PHE A 20 -1.61 6.32 6.79
CA PHE A 20 -0.47 5.72 6.10
C PHE A 20 0.33 6.76 5.31
N CYS A 21 -0.31 7.54 4.44
CA CYS A 21 0.36 8.50 3.56
C CYS A 21 1.05 9.63 4.34
N LYS A 22 0.45 10.11 5.44
CA LYS A 22 1.07 11.11 6.32
C LYS A 22 2.39 10.61 6.92
N HIS A 23 2.43 9.39 7.43
CA HIS A 23 3.69 8.75 7.88
C HIS A 23 4.57 8.30 6.70
N GLY A 24 3.90 7.95 5.60
CA GLY A 24 4.42 7.32 4.39
C GLY A 24 5.26 8.26 3.53
N GLN A 25 5.14 9.57 3.70
CA GLN A 25 5.94 10.55 2.96
C GLN A 25 7.45 10.30 3.09
N ARG A 26 7.94 10.07 4.31
CA ARG A 26 9.34 9.70 4.53
C ARG A 26 9.59 8.26 4.08
N LEU A 27 8.62 7.38 4.30
CA LEU A 27 8.78 5.95 4.06
C LEU A 27 8.94 5.61 2.57
N LEU A 28 8.12 6.22 1.72
CA LEU A 28 8.11 6.09 0.25
C LEU A 28 8.93 7.19 -0.44
N GLY A 29 9.58 8.08 0.30
CA GLY A 29 10.45 9.12 -0.28
C GLY A 29 9.70 10.21 -1.04
N LEU A 30 8.42 10.44 -0.74
CA LEU A 30 7.56 11.41 -1.42
C LEU A 30 8.06 12.85 -1.32
N THR A 31 8.85 13.19 -0.29
CA THR A 31 9.39 14.55 -0.12
C THR A 31 10.13 15.04 -1.36
N ARG A 32 10.89 14.19 -2.05
CA ARG A 32 11.57 14.57 -3.30
C ARG A 32 10.57 14.76 -4.45
N HIS A 33 9.57 13.90 -4.53
CA HIS A 33 8.58 13.95 -5.61
C HIS A 33 7.63 15.13 -5.50
N LEU A 34 7.38 15.61 -4.28
CA LEU A 34 6.48 16.71 -3.97
C LEU A 34 7.20 18.06 -3.79
N ALA A 35 8.53 18.09 -3.88
CA ALA A 35 9.31 19.30 -3.70
C ALA A 35 8.96 20.37 -4.74
N GLY A 36 8.57 21.56 -4.28
CA GLY A 36 8.22 22.70 -5.13
C GLY A 36 6.82 22.62 -5.77
N CYS A 37 6.04 21.57 -5.47
CA CYS A 37 4.68 21.42 -5.96
C CYS A 37 3.67 21.71 -4.85
N GLN A 38 2.58 22.41 -5.17
CA GLN A 38 1.43 22.54 -4.27
C GLN A 38 0.61 21.25 -4.23
N GLU A 39 0.48 20.60 -5.37
CA GLU A 39 -0.18 19.31 -5.55
C GLU A 39 0.57 18.48 -6.59
N LYS A 40 0.50 17.16 -6.48
CA LYS A 40 1.04 16.25 -7.49
C LYS A 40 0.24 14.96 -7.49
N LEU A 41 -0.19 14.55 -8.68
CA LEU A 41 -0.81 13.25 -8.86
C LEU A 41 0.27 12.17 -8.84
N ILE A 42 0.12 11.21 -7.93
CA ILE A 42 0.97 10.04 -7.82
C ILE A 42 0.13 8.78 -8.00
N LYS A 43 0.79 7.69 -8.38
CA LYS A 43 0.22 6.36 -8.39
C LYS A 43 0.84 5.56 -7.26
N LEU A 44 0.00 5.00 -6.38
CA LEU A 44 0.42 4.00 -5.41
C LEU A 44 0.28 2.60 -6.02
N ILE A 45 1.34 1.79 -5.94
CA ILE A 45 1.36 0.43 -6.47
C ILE A 45 1.69 -0.56 -5.38
N CYS A 46 0.82 -1.56 -5.22
CA CYS A 46 1.10 -2.79 -4.50
C CYS A 46 1.59 -3.84 -5.50
N LEU A 47 2.81 -4.35 -5.32
CA LEU A 47 3.39 -5.44 -6.08
C LEU A 47 3.32 -6.71 -5.21
N PRO A 48 2.42 -7.65 -5.52
CA PRO A 48 2.20 -8.82 -4.68
C PRO A 48 3.44 -9.71 -4.64
N LEU A 49 3.63 -10.37 -3.50
CA LEU A 49 4.73 -11.29 -3.23
C LEU A 49 4.17 -12.63 -2.78
N SER A 50 4.93 -13.70 -3.02
CA SER A 50 4.60 -15.01 -2.47
C SER A 50 4.97 -15.12 -0.99
N GLY A 51 5.90 -14.28 -0.51
CA GLY A 51 6.24 -14.25 0.92
C GLY A 51 7.28 -13.22 1.30
N ARG A 52 7.66 -13.25 2.58
CA ARG A 52 8.62 -12.33 3.21
C ARG A 52 9.99 -12.32 2.53
N ASP A 53 10.45 -13.48 2.07
CA ASP A 53 11.84 -13.69 1.62
C ASP A 53 12.05 -13.49 0.12
N ASP A 54 11.00 -13.10 -0.62
CA ASP A 54 11.12 -12.78 -2.04
C ASP A 54 12.11 -11.64 -2.30
N ASN A 55 12.66 -11.55 -3.50
CA ASN A 55 13.48 -10.38 -3.85
C ASN A 55 12.63 -9.10 -3.81
N LEU A 56 13.20 -8.02 -3.27
CA LEU A 56 12.53 -6.72 -3.30
C LEU A 56 12.36 -6.27 -4.76
N ASN A 57 11.13 -5.97 -5.15
CA ASN A 57 10.86 -5.36 -6.44
C ASN A 57 11.62 -4.02 -6.54
N ARG A 58 12.23 -3.77 -7.69
CA ARG A 58 12.97 -2.53 -7.94
C ARG A 58 12.28 -1.72 -9.01
N ILE A 59 11.97 -0.47 -8.68
CA ILE A 59 11.49 0.52 -9.63
C ILE A 59 12.56 1.62 -9.69
N PRO A 60 13.24 1.82 -10.84
CA PRO A 60 14.32 2.78 -10.96
C PRO A 60 13.89 4.19 -10.53
N GLY A 61 14.67 4.81 -9.63
CA GLY A 61 14.40 6.17 -9.13
C GLY A 61 13.35 6.26 -8.02
N TYR A 62 12.67 5.16 -7.67
CA TYR A 62 11.63 5.15 -6.65
C TYR A 62 11.98 4.28 -5.46
N ARG A 63 11.46 4.68 -4.29
CA ARG A 63 11.63 3.90 -3.08
C ARG A 63 10.54 2.84 -2.99
N VAL A 64 10.96 1.59 -2.88
CA VAL A 64 10.08 0.45 -2.68
C VAL A 64 10.23 -0.04 -1.25
N ARG A 65 9.11 -0.36 -0.59
CA ARG A 65 9.07 -0.84 0.80
C ARG A 65 8.13 -2.03 0.94
N ARG A 66 8.59 -3.05 1.64
CA ARG A 66 7.83 -4.28 1.87
C ARG A 66 6.95 -4.17 3.11
N PHE A 67 5.74 -4.67 2.97
CA PHE A 67 4.73 -4.78 4.01
C PHE A 67 4.04 -6.14 3.93
N TYR A 68 3.31 -6.46 4.99
CA TYR A 68 2.21 -7.40 4.87
C TYR A 68 0.92 -6.79 5.40
N LEU A 69 -0.19 -7.17 4.80
CA LEU A 69 -1.54 -6.91 5.30
C LEU A 69 -2.01 -8.17 6.01
N GLN A 70 -2.45 -8.06 7.26
CA GLN A 70 -3.05 -9.17 7.99
C GLN A 70 -4.51 -8.87 8.28
N ARG A 71 -5.38 -9.87 8.11
CA ARG A 71 -6.81 -9.77 8.42
C ARG A 71 -7.12 -10.30 9.82
N THR A 72 -7.96 -9.59 10.55
CA THR A 72 -8.55 -10.01 11.82
C THR A 72 -10.03 -9.59 11.85
N GLY A 73 -10.94 -10.55 11.75
CA GLY A 73 -12.36 -10.29 11.53
C GLY A 73 -12.61 -9.58 10.20
N THR A 74 -13.14 -8.36 10.24
CA THR A 74 -13.37 -7.51 9.06
C THR A 74 -12.23 -6.52 8.80
N MET A 75 -11.32 -6.38 9.75
CA MET A 75 -10.25 -5.39 9.73
C MET A 75 -8.98 -5.98 9.10
N GLY A 76 -8.41 -5.28 8.13
CA GLY A 76 -7.05 -5.47 7.67
C GLY A 76 -6.11 -4.46 8.33
N ARG A 77 -4.93 -4.87 8.77
CA ARG A 77 -3.88 -3.97 9.26
C ARG A 77 -2.59 -4.17 8.50
N LEU A 78 -1.92 -3.08 8.14
CA LEU A 78 -0.58 -3.13 7.56
C LEU A 78 0.48 -3.23 8.64
N HIS A 79 1.48 -4.07 8.40
CA HIS A 79 2.61 -4.31 9.27
C HIS A 79 3.93 -4.16 8.50
N PHE A 80 4.94 -3.67 9.21
CA PHE A 80 6.32 -3.70 8.75
C PHE A 80 6.84 -5.14 8.69
N MET A 81 7.96 -5.36 7.98
CA MET A 81 8.59 -6.70 7.86
C MET A 81 8.99 -7.33 9.20
N ASP A 82 9.21 -6.52 10.24
CA ASP A 82 9.54 -6.99 11.59
C ASP A 82 8.31 -7.36 12.43
N GLY A 83 7.11 -7.25 11.86
CA GLY A 83 5.84 -7.52 12.53
C GLY A 83 5.22 -6.29 13.20
N THR A 84 5.94 -5.17 13.28
CA THR A 84 5.45 -3.95 13.93
C THR A 84 4.21 -3.43 13.20
N PRO A 85 3.06 -3.29 13.89
CA PRO A 85 1.84 -2.76 13.27
C PRO A 85 2.02 -1.30 12.88
N THR A 86 1.48 -0.94 11.73
CA THR A 86 1.29 0.47 11.36
C THR A 86 -0.06 0.97 11.85
N VAL A 87 -0.26 2.29 11.79
CA VAL A 87 -1.56 2.92 12.03
C VAL A 87 -2.54 2.73 10.88
N ALA A 88 -2.12 2.12 9.77
CA ALA A 88 -2.95 1.94 8.59
C ALA A 88 -3.81 0.68 8.74
N THR A 89 -5.11 0.90 8.91
CA THR A 89 -6.13 -0.14 8.97
C THR A 89 -7.16 0.07 7.88
N PHE A 90 -7.74 -1.02 7.40
CA PHE A 90 -8.80 -1.04 6.40
C PHE A 90 -9.96 -1.89 6.92
N GLU A 91 -11.19 -1.48 6.66
CA GLU A 91 -12.39 -2.19 7.08
C GLU A 91 -13.23 -2.61 5.88
N LEU A 92 -13.47 -3.91 5.72
CA LEU A 92 -14.17 -4.49 4.56
C LEU A 92 -15.52 -3.84 4.29
N ASP A 93 -16.27 -3.52 5.34
CA ASP A 93 -17.65 -3.05 5.23
C ASP A 93 -17.80 -1.52 5.30
N GLN A 94 -16.70 -0.80 5.57
CA GLN A 94 -16.73 0.66 5.77
C GLN A 94 -15.91 1.42 4.74
N ASP A 95 -14.76 0.88 4.33
CA ASP A 95 -13.89 1.55 3.38
C ASP A 95 -14.37 1.38 1.93
N ASP A 96 -13.92 2.30 1.07
CA ASP A 96 -14.22 2.26 -0.35
C ASP A 96 -13.80 0.90 -0.97
N PRO A 97 -14.70 0.18 -1.65
CA PRO A 97 -14.41 -1.11 -2.25
C PRO A 97 -13.20 -1.08 -3.20
N ARG A 98 -12.91 0.07 -3.84
CA ARG A 98 -11.74 0.24 -4.70
C ARG A 98 -10.43 0.12 -3.91
N VAL A 99 -10.38 0.65 -2.69
CA VAL A 99 -9.22 0.54 -1.79
C VAL A 99 -9.08 -0.88 -1.28
N ILE A 100 -10.19 -1.49 -0.88
CA ILE A 100 -10.24 -2.87 -0.40
C ILE A 100 -9.69 -3.84 -1.47
N ASN A 101 -10.16 -3.70 -2.70
CA ASN A 101 -9.68 -4.50 -3.83
C ASN A 101 -8.22 -4.21 -4.18
N TRP A 102 -7.80 -2.93 -4.12
CA TRP A 102 -6.43 -2.53 -4.43
C TRP A 102 -5.40 -3.05 -3.42
N VAL A 103 -5.71 -3.00 -2.12
CA VAL A 103 -4.83 -3.52 -1.06
C VAL A 103 -4.92 -5.04 -0.93
N GLY A 104 -5.99 -5.64 -1.46
CA GLY A 104 -6.21 -7.09 -1.49
C GLY A 104 -6.84 -7.66 -0.21
N LEU A 105 -7.48 -6.83 0.62
CA LEU A 105 -8.09 -7.31 1.89
C LEU A 105 -9.23 -8.30 1.62
N ASN A 106 -9.98 -8.12 0.53
CA ASN A 106 -11.05 -9.01 0.11
C ASN A 106 -10.57 -10.40 -0.36
N LEU A 107 -9.26 -10.59 -0.50
CA LEU A 107 -8.66 -11.86 -0.91
C LEU A 107 -8.17 -12.70 0.27
N LEU A 108 -8.25 -12.18 1.49
CA LEU A 108 -7.75 -12.82 2.70
C LEU A 108 -8.90 -13.41 3.50
N ASP A 109 -8.74 -14.62 4.02
CA ASP A 109 -9.58 -15.14 5.09
C ASP A 109 -9.15 -14.58 6.46
N ASP A 110 -9.95 -14.81 7.49
CA ASP A 110 -9.60 -14.35 8.84
C ASP A 110 -8.31 -15.03 9.33
N GLY A 111 -7.37 -14.22 9.82
CA GLY A 111 -6.03 -14.67 10.23
C GLY A 111 -4.98 -14.67 9.11
N ASP A 112 -5.38 -14.62 7.84
CA ASP A 112 -4.45 -14.65 6.72
C ASP A 112 -3.63 -13.37 6.59
N ALA A 113 -2.50 -13.50 5.89
CA ALA A 113 -1.64 -12.38 5.53
C ALA A 113 -1.26 -12.37 4.05
N LEU A 114 -1.26 -11.19 3.44
CA LEU A 114 -0.76 -10.92 2.08
C LEU A 114 0.54 -10.12 2.17
N TRP A 115 1.60 -10.60 1.50
CA TRP A 115 2.85 -9.86 1.35
C TRP A 115 2.85 -9.04 0.06
N PHE A 116 3.37 -7.80 0.14
CA PHE A 116 3.55 -6.98 -1.04
C PHE A 116 4.64 -5.92 -0.86
N ASP A 117 5.19 -5.49 -1.98
CA ASP A 117 6.05 -4.31 -2.08
C ASP A 117 5.22 -3.09 -2.49
N LEU A 118 5.32 -2.01 -1.73
CA LEU A 118 4.61 -0.76 -1.97
C LEU A 118 5.57 0.31 -2.50
N ALA A 119 5.11 1.03 -3.53
CA ALA A 119 5.82 2.17 -4.08
C ALA A 119 4.84 3.30 -4.44
N ALA A 120 5.34 4.53 -4.39
CA ALA A 120 4.67 5.69 -4.96
C ALA A 120 5.48 6.20 -6.15
N VAL A 121 4.83 6.32 -7.31
CA VAL A 121 5.47 6.71 -8.56
C VAL A 121 4.68 7.80 -9.29
N GLU A 122 5.26 8.39 -10.32
CA GLU A 122 4.53 9.27 -11.23
C GLU A 122 3.57 8.47 -12.10
N VAL A 123 2.38 9.01 -12.40
CA VAL A 123 1.29 8.29 -13.08
C VAL A 123 1.72 7.63 -14.39
N ASN A 124 2.63 8.25 -15.13
CA ASN A 124 3.11 7.75 -16.43
C ASN A 124 4.26 6.74 -16.33
N THR A 125 4.67 6.35 -15.11
CA THR A 125 5.73 5.36 -14.91
C THR A 125 5.22 3.98 -15.35
N ALA A 126 5.80 3.44 -16.41
CA ALA A 126 5.56 2.07 -16.83
C ALA A 126 6.15 1.10 -15.80
N ILE A 127 5.30 0.19 -15.29
CA ILE A 127 5.70 -0.85 -14.35
C ILE A 127 5.44 -2.17 -15.03
N ALA A 128 6.48 -2.99 -15.18
CA ALA A 128 6.32 -4.34 -15.70
C ALA A 128 5.38 -5.12 -14.76
N PRO A 129 4.37 -5.83 -15.28
CA PRO A 129 3.44 -6.57 -14.44
C PRO A 129 4.18 -7.71 -13.72
N THR A 130 4.32 -7.60 -12.40
CA THR A 130 4.69 -8.74 -11.55
C THR A 130 3.45 -9.60 -11.37
N ARG A 131 3.42 -10.80 -11.96
CA ARG A 131 2.28 -11.73 -11.79
C ARG A 131 2.16 -12.10 -10.30
N PRO A 132 0.98 -11.96 -9.68
CA PRO A 132 0.74 -12.52 -8.35
C PRO A 132 0.86 -14.04 -8.43
N ARG A 133 1.79 -14.63 -7.67
CA ARG A 133 1.66 -16.03 -7.23
C ARG A 133 1.11 -15.98 -5.81
N LEU A 134 -0.22 -16.03 -5.69
CA LEU A 134 -0.88 -16.33 -4.43
C LEU A 134 -0.44 -17.74 -4.02
N GLN A 135 0.25 -17.86 -2.89
CA GLN A 135 0.34 -19.13 -2.18
C GLN A 135 -0.54 -18.99 -0.94
N ALA A 136 -1.54 -19.87 -0.83
CA ALA A 136 -2.24 -20.10 0.42
C ALA A 136 -1.20 -20.58 1.44
N VAL A 137 -1.02 -19.85 2.54
CA VAL A 137 -0.22 -20.32 3.67
C VAL A 137 -1.10 -21.33 4.39
N GLY A 138 -0.91 -22.61 4.08
CA GLY A 138 -1.61 -23.70 4.72
C GLY A 138 -0.99 -24.08 6.06
N VAL A 139 -1.89 -24.16 7.05
CA VAL A 139 -1.86 -24.83 8.37
C VAL A 139 -1.11 -24.14 9.51
#